data_AF-A0A968FVN8-F1
#
_entry.id   AF-A0A968FVN8-F1
#
_cell.length_a   1.000
_cell.length_b   1.000
_cell.length_c   1.000
_cell.angle_alpha   90.00
_cell.angle_beta   90.00
_cell.angle_gamma   90.00
#
_symmetry.space_group_name_H-M   'P 1'
#
loop_
_entity.id
_entity.type
_entity.pdbx_description
1 polymer ?
#
loop_
_entity_poly.entity_id
_entity_poly.type
_entity_poly.pdbx_seq_one_letter_code
_entity_poly.pdbx_strand_id
1 'polypeptide(L)'
;DPDSLKITVKAQRPILISSGYLSCYWCFRMGKDTFHDPAVAAYINQHYYPILIDSEIMGTEDGYLQEFMGETQQFSGWPANVLLTPDGYPVFGFSYVDPGTLLRLL
;
A
#
# COMPACT_ATOMS: atom_id res chain seq x y z
N ASP A 1 -0.15 13.98 11.83
CA ASP A 1 0.50 15.24 11.41
C ASP A 1 0.85 15.03 9.94
N PRO A 2 0.49 15.89 8.99
CA PRO A 2 0.95 15.74 7.60
C PRO A 2 2.48 15.63 7.47
N ASP A 3 3.24 16.01 8.52
CA ASP A 3 4.67 15.79 8.64
C ASP A 3 5.08 14.41 9.19
N SER A 4 4.18 13.57 9.72
CA SER A 4 4.53 12.22 10.23
C SER A 4 4.82 11.20 9.13
N LEU A 5 4.34 11.47 7.90
CA LEU A 5 4.67 10.72 6.69
C LEU A 5 5.85 11.31 5.90
N LYS A 6 6.66 12.18 6.51
CA LYS A 6 7.98 12.56 5.97
C LYS A 6 8.94 11.38 6.09
N ILE A 7 8.71 10.33 5.28
CA ILE A 7 9.78 9.45 4.83
C ILE A 7 10.60 10.27 3.82
N THR A 8 11.31 11.29 4.32
CA THR A 8 12.19 12.16 3.54
C THR A 8 13.58 11.54 3.45
N VAL A 9 13.64 10.23 3.24
CA VAL A 9 14.78 9.64 2.56
C VAL A 9 14.34 9.67 1.11
N LYS A 10 14.90 10.56 0.29
CA LYS A 10 14.66 10.61 -1.17
C LYS A 10 14.63 9.18 -1.70
N ALA A 11 13.44 8.60 -1.81
CA ALA A 11 13.33 7.21 -2.14
C ALA A 11 13.76 7.14 -3.60
N GLN A 12 14.82 6.40 -3.94
CA GLN A 12 15.31 6.37 -5.33
C GLN A 12 14.30 5.70 -6.29
N ARG A 13 13.19 5.21 -5.75
CA ARG A 13 12.13 4.43 -6.38
C ARG A 13 10.79 4.81 -5.72
N PRO A 14 9.64 4.63 -6.40
CA PRO A 14 8.33 4.84 -5.82
C PRO A 14 8.09 3.98 -4.56
N ILE A 15 7.15 4.39 -3.72
CA ILE A 15 6.77 3.69 -2.49
C ILE A 15 5.48 2.94 -2.75
N LEU A 16 5.43 1.68 -2.34
CA LEU A 16 4.18 0.92 -2.24
C LEU A 16 3.83 0.80 -0.76
N ILE A 17 2.88 1.60 -0.28
CA ILE A 17 2.39 1.52 1.09
C ILE A 17 1.14 0.64 1.13
N SER A 18 1.11 -0.33 2.05
CA SER A 18 -0.03 -1.21 2.30
C SER A 18 -0.45 -1.04 3.75
N SER A 19 -1.71 -0.66 3.96
CA SER A 19 -2.31 -0.54 5.29
C SER A 19 -3.30 -1.66 5.56
N GLY A 20 -3.28 -2.14 6.81
CA GLY A 20 -4.21 -3.12 7.33
C GLY A 20 -4.05 -3.29 8.83
N TYR A 21 -4.85 -4.18 9.41
CA TYR A 21 -4.83 -4.54 10.82
C TYR A 21 -4.81 -6.06 10.99
N LEU A 22 -4.47 -6.54 12.19
CA LEU A 22 -4.19 -7.96 12.43
C LEU A 22 -5.38 -8.88 12.12
N SER A 23 -6.61 -8.46 12.44
CA SER A 23 -7.83 -9.27 12.25
C SER A 23 -8.51 -9.06 10.89
N CYS A 24 -7.88 -8.32 9.98
CA CYS A 24 -8.38 -8.08 8.63
C CYS A 24 -8.27 -9.33 7.75
N TYR A 25 -9.40 -9.95 7.41
CA TYR A 25 -9.44 -11.14 6.56
C TYR A 25 -8.78 -10.92 5.19
N TRP A 26 -9.11 -9.82 4.51
CA TRP A 26 -8.59 -9.53 3.18
C TRP A 26 -7.11 -9.15 3.18
N CYS A 27 -6.60 -8.56 4.27
CA CYS A 27 -5.19 -8.27 4.44
C CYS A 27 -4.39 -9.57 4.57
N PHE A 28 -4.89 -10.52 5.38
CA PHE A 28 -4.30 -11.85 5.48
C PHE A 28 -4.32 -12.58 4.13
N ARG A 29 -5.45 -12.54 3.40
CA ARG A 29 -5.55 -13.12 2.06
C ARG A 29 -4.57 -12.48 1.09
N MET A 30 -4.47 -11.15 1.03
CA MET A 30 -3.54 -10.47 0.12
C MET A 30 -2.08 -10.79 0.44
N GLY A 31 -1.72 -10.84 1.73
CA GLY A 31 -0.40 -11.29 2.16
C GLY A 31 -0.07 -12.70 1.67
N LYS A 32 -1.01 -13.64 1.87
CA LYS A 32 -0.81 -15.05 1.53
C LYS A 32 -0.87 -15.34 0.03
N ASP A 33 -1.87 -14.80 -0.65
CA ASP A 33 -2.19 -15.14 -2.04
C ASP A 33 -1.35 -14.32 -3.02
N THR A 34 -1.03 -13.07 -2.67
CA THR A 34 -0.47 -12.08 -3.60
C THR A 34 0.94 -11.66 -3.22
N PHE A 35 1.17 -11.11 -2.04
CA PHE A 35 2.51 -10.61 -1.68
C PHE A 35 3.55 -11.72 -1.43
N HIS A 36 3.11 -12.93 -1.08
CA HIS A 36 3.99 -14.10 -1.00
C HIS A 36 4.20 -14.83 -2.33
N ASP A 37 3.54 -14.42 -3.42
CA ASP A 37 3.88 -14.94 -4.74
C ASP A 37 5.32 -14.53 -5.11
N PRO A 38 6.21 -15.46 -5.48
CA PRO A 38 7.61 -15.15 -5.72
C PRO A 38 7.85 -14.13 -6.84
N ALA A 39 7.02 -14.11 -7.88
CA ALA A 39 7.16 -13.17 -8.99
C ALA A 39 6.73 -11.76 -8.56
N VAL A 40 5.62 -11.66 -7.83
CA VAL A 40 5.17 -10.39 -7.22
C VAL A 40 6.21 -9.86 -6.25
N ALA A 41 6.69 -10.69 -5.32
CA ALA A 41 7.67 -10.28 -4.31
C ALA A 41 8.98 -9.79 -4.96
N ALA A 42 9.48 -10.51 -5.97
CA ALA A 42 10.68 -10.11 -6.71
C ALA A 42 10.48 -8.75 -7.41
N TYR A 43 9.34 -8.58 -8.10
CA TYR A 43 9.03 -7.34 -8.80
C TYR A 43 8.92 -6.16 -7.84
N ILE A 44 8.15 -6.29 -6.74
CA ILE A 44 8.00 -5.25 -5.72
C ILE A 44 9.36 -4.87 -5.14
N ASN A 45 10.18 -5.84 -4.73
CA ASN A 45 11.48 -5.57 -4.12
C ASN A 45 12.47 -4.88 -5.09
N GLN A 46 12.35 -5.15 -6.38
CA GLN A 46 13.18 -4.55 -7.42
C GLN A 46 12.74 -3.14 -7.80
N HIS A 47 11.43 -2.86 -7.82
CA HIS A 47 10.88 -1.62 -8.39
C HIS A 47 10.36 -0.61 -7.38
N TYR A 48 10.06 -1.04 -6.15
CA TYR A 48 9.42 -0.20 -5.14
C TYR A 48 10.16 -0.25 -3.80
N TYR A 49 9.85 0.70 -2.93
CA TYR A 49 10.05 0.56 -1.50
C TYR A 49 8.73 0.13 -0.85
N PRO A 50 8.57 -1.17 -0.52
CA PRO A 50 7.37 -1.63 0.15
C PRO A 50 7.36 -1.18 1.62
N ILE A 51 6.23 -0.66 2.07
CA ILE A 51 5.98 -0.27 3.46
C ILE A 51 4.67 -0.91 3.89
N LEU A 52 4.70 -1.65 4.98
CA LEU A 52 3.51 -2.18 5.63
C LEU A 52 3.24 -1.34 6.88
N ILE A 53 2.02 -0.83 7.01
CA ILE A 53 1.59 -0.12 8.22
C ILE A 53 0.47 -0.89 8.91
N ASP A 54 0.52 -0.88 10.24
CA ASP A 54 -0.54 -1.39 11.09
C ASP A 54 -1.49 -0.23 11.43
N SER A 55 -2.72 -0.28 10.93
CA SER A 55 -3.71 0.79 11.13
C SER A 55 -4.13 0.94 12.60
N GLU A 56 -3.97 -0.10 13.43
CA GLU A 56 -4.26 -0.01 14.87
C GLU A 56 -3.23 0.85 15.61
N ILE A 57 -2.01 0.97 15.05
CA ILE A 57 -0.90 1.74 15.62
C ILE A 57 -0.74 3.09 14.89
N MET A 58 -0.85 3.08 13.56
CA MET A 58 -0.65 4.23 12.67
C MET A 58 -1.98 4.74 12.09
N GLY A 59 -2.99 4.93 12.95
CA GLY A 59 -4.34 5.28 12.52
C GLY A 59 -4.47 6.63 11.82
N THR A 60 -3.53 7.56 12.04
CA THR A 60 -3.53 8.85 11.32
C THR A 60 -3.11 8.68 9.87
N GLU A 61 -2.01 7.95 9.66
CA GLU A 61 -1.48 7.61 8.34
C GLU A 61 -2.48 6.77 7.55
N ASP A 62 -3.06 5.75 8.20
CA ASP A 62 -4.14 4.95 7.63
C ASP A 62 -5.34 5.81 7.19
N GLY A 63 -5.76 6.77 8.04
CA GLY A 63 -6.84 7.70 7.70
C GLY A 63 -6.61 8.45 6.40
N TYR A 64 -5.39 8.93 6.15
CA TYR A 64 -5.04 9.60 4.88
C TYR A 64 -5.11 8.65 3.68
N LEU A 65 -4.68 7.39 3.84
CA LEU A 65 -4.78 6.39 2.77
C LEU A 65 -6.25 6.08 2.47
N GLN A 66 -7.07 5.97 3.51
CA GLN A 66 -8.50 5.67 3.39
C GLN A 66 -9.29 6.82 2.75
N GLU A 67 -8.94 8.08 3.06
CA GLU A 67 -9.47 9.26 2.39
C GLU A 67 -9.13 9.26 0.90
N PHE A 68 -7.84 9.09 0.56
CA PHE A 68 -7.39 9.02 -0.83
C PHE A 68 -8.08 7.88 -1.62
N MET A 69 -8.21 6.71 -1.00
CA MET A 69 -8.93 5.56 -1.59
C MET A 69 -10.41 5.89 -1.83
N GLY A 70 -11.07 6.51 -0.84
CA GLY A 70 -12.47 6.92 -0.95
C GLY A 70 -12.70 7.93 -2.08
N GLU A 71 -11.80 8.91 -2.22
CA GLU A 71 -11.89 9.94 -3.26
C GLU A 71 -11.56 9.41 -4.66
N THR A 72 -10.54 8.56 -4.79
CA THR A 72 -10.03 8.14 -6.11
C THR A 72 -10.61 6.83 -6.62
N GLN A 73 -10.91 5.89 -5.73
CA GLN A 73 -11.42 4.55 -6.08
C GLN A 73 -12.90 4.37 -5.74
N GLN A 74 -13.55 5.39 -5.15
CA GLN A 74 -14.93 5.31 -4.64
C GLN A 74 -15.14 4.15 -3.64
N PHE A 75 -14.05 3.72 -3.00
CA PHE A 75 -14.03 2.62 -2.04
C PHE A 75 -13.02 2.94 -0.95
N SER A 76 -13.38 2.66 0.31
CA SER A 76 -12.49 2.75 1.46
C SER A 76 -12.60 1.45 2.25
N GLY A 77 -11.47 0.90 2.68
CA GLY A 77 -11.41 -0.41 3.32
C GLY A 77 -10.04 -1.08 3.16
N TRP A 78 -9.82 -2.13 3.94
CA TRP A 78 -8.52 -2.80 4.01
C TRP A 78 -8.49 -4.14 3.25
N PRO A 79 -7.34 -4.52 2.65
CA PRO A 79 -6.09 -3.77 2.63
C PRO A 79 -6.19 -2.53 1.74
N ALA A 80 -5.64 -1.41 2.22
CA ALA A 80 -5.55 -0.17 1.47
C ALA A 80 -4.13 -0.03 0.94
N ASN A 81 -3.94 -0.29 -0.34
CA ASN A 81 -2.64 -0.18 -0.99
C ASN A 81 -2.58 1.11 -1.80
N VAL A 82 -1.53 1.90 -1.61
CA VAL A 82 -1.34 3.15 -2.32
C VAL A 82 0.09 3.23 -2.84
N LEU A 83 0.22 3.64 -4.10
CA LEU A 83 1.49 3.99 -4.70
C LEU A 83 1.78 5.46 -4.46
N LEU A 84 2.93 5.75 -3.85
CA LEU A 84 3.43 7.09 -3.66
C LEU A 84 4.63 7.34 -4.56
N THR A 85 4.76 8.57 -5.03
CA THR A 85 6.01 9.06 -5.61
C THR A 85 7.16 8.96 -4.61
N PRO A 86 8.43 9.02 -5.07
CA PRO A 86 9.61 9.17 -4.22
C PRO A 86 9.52 10.23 -3.11
N ASP A 87 8.76 11.30 -3.34
CA ASP A 87 8.59 12.43 -2.43
C ASP A 87 7.35 12.28 -1.52
N GLY A 88 6.65 11.13 -1.59
CA GLY A 88 5.53 10.79 -0.70
C GLY A 88 4.14 11.18 -1.21
N TYR A 89 4.01 11.74 -2.42
CA TYR A 89 2.70 12.09 -2.99
C TYR A 89 1.95 10.85 -3.51
N PRO A 90 0.68 10.63 -3.15
CA PRO A 90 -0.11 9.50 -3.64
C PRO A 90 -0.50 9.65 -5.11
N VAL A 91 -0.43 8.54 -5.86
CA VAL A 91 -0.64 8.51 -7.32
C VAL A 91 -1.77 7.56 -7.71
N PHE A 92 -1.82 6.38 -7.08
CA PHE A 92 -2.77 5.34 -7.42
C PHE A 92 -3.07 4.48 -6.19
N GLY A 93 -4.32 4.06 -6.04
CA GLY A 93 -4.78 3.26 -4.92
C GLY A 93 -5.52 2.01 -5.40
N PHE A 94 -5.38 0.91 -4.67
CA PHE A 94 -6.08 -0.35 -4.97
C PHE A 94 -6.29 -1.17 -3.69
N SER A 95 -7.36 -1.97 -3.66
CA SER A 95 -7.60 -2.90 -2.55
C SER A 95 -7.04 -4.28 -2.86
N TYR A 96 -7.63 -5.34 -2.30
CA TYR A 96 -7.26 -6.72 -2.61
C TYR A 96 -7.28 -6.99 -4.12
N VAL A 97 -6.18 -7.56 -4.63
CA VAL A 97 -6.03 -8.04 -6.00
C VAL A 97 -5.22 -9.34 -6.01
N ASP A 98 -5.42 -10.19 -7.01
CA ASP A 98 -4.63 -11.40 -7.24
C ASP A 98 -3.23 -11.09 -7.83
N PRO A 99 -2.28 -12.04 -7.82
CA PRO A 99 -0.91 -11.83 -8.34
C PRO A 99 -0.86 -11.33 -9.78
N GLY A 100 -1.66 -11.91 -10.67
CA GLY A 100 -1.62 -11.60 -12.09
C GLY A 100 -2.19 -10.21 -12.38
N THR A 101 -3.19 -9.80 -11.60
CA THR A 101 -3.70 -8.42 -11.64
C THR A 101 -2.69 -7.44 -11.09
N LEU A 102 -2.04 -7.73 -9.96
CA LEU A 102 -1.06 -6.83 -9.36
C LEU A 102 0.12 -6.55 -10.30
N LEU A 103 0.68 -7.59 -10.94
CA LEU A 103 1.78 -7.44 -11.90
C LEU A 103 1.41 -6.66 -13.19
N ARG A 104 0.12 -6.48 -13.47
CA ARG A 104 -0.33 -5.63 -14.59
C ARG A 104 -0.57 -4.18 -14.15
N LEU A 105 -0.80 -3.96 -12.86
CA LEU A 105 -1.02 -2.64 -12.27
C LEU A 105 0.30 -1.94 -11.94
N LEU A 106 1.30 -2.71 -11.49
CA LEU A 106 2.67 -2.26 -11.19
C LEU A 106 3.58 -2.37 -12.41
#